data_AF-A0A424HJF3-F1
#
_entry.id   AF-A0A424HJF3-F1
#
_cell.length_a   1.000
_cell.length_b   1.000
_cell.length_c   1.000
_cell.angle_alpha   90.00
_cell.angle_beta   90.00
_cell.angle_gamma   90.00
#
_symmetry.space_group_name_H-M   'P 1'
#
loop_
_entity.id
_entity.type
_entity.pdbx_description
1 polymer ?
#
loop_
_entity_poly.entity_id
_entity_poly.type
_entity_poly.pdbx_seq_one_letter_code
_entity_poly.pdbx_strand_id
1 'polypeptide(L)'
;MKLEVYSIDGKKNGKSVELDATVFGIKPNRTVMFEDVRRIQANKRQGTAKTKERGEIRGSTKKLFKQKGTGNARRGDIKSPLLRGGGTAHGPRPRPYNFGMTKKAIQLARRSALSLKATQEGVMVVENFDFETPRTKDMAIALTNLGLEGKKILVLTPGKVESIYKSGRNLPGVRVLESNKPTTFDIMHAEVLVFLEGGLEELQSQLAVDPAVQKARETRVSEAQAKIEAAAKAKFEKKLAGAKKTAASKSASKPATKSTVKKDETTVATTATTKATAEKPAEVEEKPKAAPKKAAAKTTAKKTTATKSTTTKASTTKKAAPKKTAAKSTATKSTATKSTAAKKSAAKPAAKKTTKTTKKDSGEDKS
;
A
#
# COMPACT_ATOMS: atom_id res chain seq x y z
N MET A 1 15.72 -18.93 -5.29
CA MET A 1 14.51 -19.72 -5.67
C MET A 1 14.49 -19.78 -7.18
N LYS A 2 14.06 -20.86 -7.82
CA LYS A 2 14.04 -20.93 -9.29
C LYS A 2 12.62 -20.73 -9.84
N LEU A 3 12.49 -19.89 -10.86
CA LEU A 3 11.28 -19.73 -11.67
C LEU A 3 11.57 -20.11 -13.12
N GLU A 4 10.59 -20.70 -13.80
CA GLU A 4 10.63 -20.95 -15.24
C GLU A 4 10.35 -19.66 -16.02
N VAL A 5 10.93 -19.51 -17.21
CA VAL A 5 10.63 -18.41 -18.13
C VAL A 5 9.55 -18.83 -19.13
N TYR A 6 8.53 -17.98 -19.26
CA TYR A 6 7.42 -18.13 -20.20
C TYR A 6 7.64 -17.30 -21.47
N SER A 7 7.12 -17.77 -22.60
CA SER A 7 7.02 -17.00 -23.84
C SER A 7 5.76 -16.14 -23.84
N ILE A 8 5.65 -15.19 -24.78
CA ILE A 8 4.43 -14.41 -25.01
C ILE A 8 3.21 -15.29 -25.39
N ASP A 9 3.48 -16.50 -25.88
CA ASP A 9 2.50 -17.57 -26.16
C ASP A 9 2.02 -18.33 -24.92
N GLY A 10 2.53 -18.04 -23.72
CA GLY A 10 2.26 -18.83 -22.50
C GLY A 10 2.99 -20.19 -22.43
N LYS A 11 3.77 -20.53 -23.46
CA LYS A 11 4.64 -21.74 -23.49
C LYS A 11 5.83 -21.56 -22.55
N LYS A 12 6.30 -22.65 -21.94
CA LYS A 12 7.55 -22.67 -21.15
C LYS A 12 8.76 -22.78 -22.08
N ASN A 13 9.78 -21.94 -21.89
CA ASN A 13 10.97 -21.88 -22.76
C ASN A 13 12.16 -22.73 -22.29
N GLY A 14 11.98 -23.63 -21.32
CA GLY A 14 13.03 -24.48 -20.75
C GLY A 14 14.09 -23.75 -19.90
N LYS A 15 14.32 -22.45 -20.14
CA LYS A 15 15.09 -21.56 -19.27
C LYS A 15 14.47 -21.50 -17.86
N SER A 16 15.33 -21.45 -16.84
CA SER A 16 14.95 -21.06 -15.49
C SER A 16 15.87 -19.97 -14.95
N VAL A 17 15.31 -19.03 -14.18
CA VAL A 17 16.03 -17.91 -13.57
C VAL A 17 16.00 -18.04 -12.06
N GLU A 18 17.14 -17.76 -11.42
CA GLU A 18 17.29 -17.75 -9.97
C GLU A 18 16.85 -16.37 -9.42
N LEU A 19 15.79 -16.37 -8.60
CA LEU A 19 15.44 -15.24 -7.75
C LEU A 19 16.37 -15.18 -6.55
N ASP A 20 17.09 -14.06 -6.43
CA ASP A 20 17.93 -13.75 -5.29
C ASP A 20 17.15 -13.73 -3.96
N ALA A 21 17.65 -14.50 -2.99
CA ALA A 21 17.15 -14.54 -1.64
C ALA A 21 17.26 -13.19 -0.90
N THR A 22 18.22 -12.31 -1.25
CA THR A 22 18.33 -10.98 -0.61
C THR A 22 17.15 -10.06 -0.93
N VAL A 23 16.45 -10.30 -2.05
CA VAL A 23 15.30 -9.51 -2.50
C VAL A 23 13.98 -10.24 -2.22
N PHE A 24 13.89 -11.52 -2.57
CA PHE A 24 12.66 -12.30 -2.55
C PHE A 24 12.53 -13.27 -1.35
N GLY A 25 13.58 -13.46 -0.55
CA GLY A 25 13.60 -14.35 0.63
C GLY A 25 13.45 -13.66 1.99
N ILE A 26 13.31 -12.33 2.05
CA ILE A 26 13.23 -11.59 3.33
C ILE A 26 11.87 -11.75 4.00
N LYS A 27 11.84 -12.27 5.23
CA LYS A 27 10.68 -12.30 6.13
C LYS A 27 9.90 -10.95 6.13
N PRO A 28 8.68 -10.87 5.54
CA PRO A 28 8.04 -9.59 5.27
C PRO A 28 7.67 -8.78 6.53
N ASN A 29 8.13 -7.52 6.60
CA ASN A 29 7.79 -6.61 7.70
C ASN A 29 6.50 -5.82 7.42
N ARG A 30 5.37 -6.29 7.95
CA ARG A 30 4.04 -5.68 7.74
C ARG A 30 3.94 -4.22 8.17
N THR A 31 4.56 -3.83 9.28
CA THR A 31 4.53 -2.43 9.78
C THR A 31 5.23 -1.49 8.82
N VAL A 32 6.44 -1.85 8.37
CA VAL A 32 7.24 -1.04 7.44
C VAL A 32 6.58 -0.94 6.06
N MET A 33 5.92 -2.00 5.58
CA MET A 33 5.09 -1.92 4.36
C MET A 33 3.89 -0.99 4.53
N PHE A 34 3.17 -1.06 5.65
CA PHE A 34 2.02 -0.18 5.93
C PHE A 34 2.43 1.29 5.99
N GLU A 35 3.52 1.61 6.67
CA GLU A 35 4.04 2.99 6.76
C GLU A 35 4.41 3.55 5.39
N ASP A 36 5.09 2.77 4.54
CA ASP A 36 5.47 3.22 3.21
C ASP A 36 4.26 3.36 2.27
N VAL A 37 3.29 2.44 2.33
CA VAL A 37 2.02 2.56 1.58
C VAL A 37 1.24 3.79 2.03
N ARG A 38 1.12 4.04 3.33
CA ARG A 38 0.49 5.23 3.91
C ARG A 38 1.21 6.50 3.46
N ARG A 39 2.55 6.50 3.40
CA ARG A 39 3.39 7.60 2.92
C ARG A 39 3.14 7.90 1.44
N ILE A 40 3.11 6.86 0.59
CA ILE A 40 2.82 6.99 -0.85
C ILE A 40 1.41 7.57 -1.07
N GLN A 41 0.40 7.11 -0.33
CA GLN A 41 -0.96 7.63 -0.43
C GLN A 41 -1.07 9.08 0.08
N ALA A 42 -0.42 9.41 1.19
CA ALA A 42 -0.43 10.77 1.75
C ALA A 42 0.29 11.78 0.84
N ASN A 43 1.40 11.38 0.20
CA ASN A 43 2.10 12.19 -0.80
C ASN A 43 1.25 12.46 -2.06
N LYS A 44 0.29 11.60 -2.40
CA LYS A 44 -0.65 11.82 -3.52
C LYS A 44 -1.77 12.84 -3.19
N ARG A 45 -1.90 13.30 -1.94
CA ARG A 45 -2.98 14.19 -1.50
C ARG A 45 -2.57 15.67 -1.59
N GLN A 46 -3.11 16.37 -2.60
CA GLN A 46 -2.80 17.79 -2.89
C GLN A 46 -3.17 18.79 -1.77
N GLY A 47 -4.22 18.51 -0.98
CA GLY A 47 -4.48 19.23 0.27
C GLY A 47 -5.03 20.66 0.15
N THR A 48 -5.59 21.05 -1.00
CA THR A 48 -5.99 22.42 -1.39
C THR A 48 -7.24 23.01 -0.71
N ALA A 49 -7.80 22.37 0.32
CA ALA A 49 -9.06 22.81 0.94
C ALA A 49 -8.88 24.00 1.90
N LYS A 50 -9.67 25.07 1.72
CA LYS A 50 -9.75 26.24 2.61
C LYS A 50 -11.20 26.64 2.87
N THR A 51 -11.53 26.94 4.12
CA THR A 51 -12.74 27.72 4.50
C THR A 51 -12.37 29.12 4.95
N LYS A 52 -13.28 30.10 4.76
CA LYS A 52 -13.07 31.47 5.24
C LYS A 52 -13.22 31.57 6.77
N GLU A 53 -12.18 32.02 7.43
CA GLU A 53 -12.13 32.29 8.86
C GLU A 53 -12.72 33.69 9.17
N ARG A 54 -12.97 34.02 10.44
CA ARG A 54 -13.62 35.30 10.84
C ARG A 54 -12.92 36.56 10.29
N GLY A 55 -11.60 36.52 10.12
CA GLY A 55 -10.85 37.60 9.48
C GLY A 55 -11.22 37.78 8.00
N GLU A 56 -11.31 36.66 7.27
CA GLU A 56 -11.36 36.56 5.80
C GLU A 56 -12.77 36.75 5.21
N ILE A 57 -13.81 36.77 6.04
CA ILE A 57 -15.18 37.07 5.59
C ILE A 57 -15.38 38.58 5.39
N ARG A 58 -16.09 38.94 4.31
CA ARG A 58 -16.59 40.30 4.04
C ARG A 58 -17.77 40.58 4.97
N GLY A 59 -17.62 41.54 5.87
CA GLY A 59 -18.64 41.95 6.84
C GLY A 59 -18.08 42.99 7.80
N SER A 60 -18.96 43.77 8.42
CA SER A 60 -18.53 44.85 9.32
C SER A 60 -17.88 44.33 10.59
N THR A 61 -16.76 44.93 10.97
CA THR A 61 -16.09 44.76 12.27
C THR A 61 -16.70 45.64 13.36
N LYS A 62 -17.60 46.58 13.02
CA LYS A 62 -18.32 47.41 13.98
C LYS A 62 -19.18 46.53 14.89
N LYS A 63 -19.20 46.87 16.18
CA LYS A 63 -20.05 46.21 17.16
C LYS A 63 -21.54 46.45 16.84
N LEU A 64 -22.35 45.39 16.86
CA LEU A 64 -23.76 45.46 16.46
C LEU A 64 -24.61 46.38 17.36
N PHE A 65 -24.38 46.37 18.68
CA PHE A 65 -25.15 47.17 19.65
C PHE A 65 -24.37 47.42 20.96
N LYS A 66 -24.95 48.24 21.86
CA LYS A 66 -24.36 48.62 23.17
C LYS A 66 -24.09 47.38 24.05
N GLN A 67 -23.09 47.44 24.93
CA GLN A 67 -22.63 46.30 25.76
C GLN A 67 -23.65 45.83 26.83
N LYS A 68 -24.57 46.71 27.23
CA LYS A 68 -25.67 46.50 28.18
C LYS A 68 -26.89 47.31 27.70
N GLY A 69 -28.06 47.05 28.29
CA GLY A 69 -29.27 47.87 28.08
C GLY A 69 -30.08 47.57 26.81
N THR A 70 -29.92 46.38 26.20
CA THR A 70 -30.55 46.03 24.92
C THR A 70 -31.38 44.74 24.94
N GLY A 71 -31.52 44.09 26.11
CA GLY A 71 -32.16 42.77 26.30
C GLY A 71 -31.44 41.58 25.65
N ASN A 72 -30.76 41.81 24.53
CA ASN A 72 -30.10 40.81 23.70
C ASN A 72 -28.81 40.26 24.33
N ALA A 73 -28.50 38.99 24.02
CA ALA A 73 -27.21 38.37 24.35
C ALA A 73 -26.03 39.19 23.79
N ARG A 74 -24.97 39.37 24.59
CA ARG A 74 -23.83 40.23 24.22
C ARG A 74 -23.15 39.71 22.94
N ARG A 75 -23.04 40.56 21.91
CA ARG A 75 -22.35 40.25 20.65
C ARG A 75 -21.32 41.32 20.28
N GLY A 76 -20.32 40.90 19.51
CA GLY A 76 -19.29 41.75 18.91
C GLY A 76 -19.69 42.19 17.50
N ASP A 77 -18.93 41.72 16.52
CA ASP A 77 -19.11 41.93 15.08
C ASP A 77 -19.99 40.86 14.42
N ILE A 78 -20.41 41.12 13.17
CA ILE A 78 -21.30 40.20 12.43
C ILE A 78 -20.60 38.91 11.97
N LYS A 79 -19.25 38.91 11.90
CA LYS A 79 -18.45 37.80 11.36
C LYS A 79 -18.19 36.67 12.37
N SER A 80 -18.77 36.76 13.57
CA SER A 80 -18.67 35.74 14.62
C SER A 80 -19.14 34.36 14.11
N PRO A 81 -18.41 33.26 14.37
CA PRO A 81 -18.84 31.89 14.02
C PRO A 81 -20.22 31.48 14.55
N LEU A 82 -20.71 32.16 15.59
CA LEU A 82 -22.02 31.95 16.22
C LEU A 82 -23.17 32.72 15.54
N LEU A 83 -22.97 33.18 14.31
CA LEU A 83 -23.94 33.90 13.48
C LEU A 83 -24.06 33.25 12.09
N ARG A 84 -25.24 33.34 11.48
CA ARG A 84 -25.45 32.92 10.08
C ARG A 84 -24.59 33.80 9.17
N GLY A 85 -23.79 33.19 8.30
CA GLY A 85 -22.78 33.90 7.50
C GLY A 85 -21.47 34.23 8.23
N GLY A 86 -21.30 33.76 9.47
CA GLY A 86 -20.08 33.91 10.26
C GLY A 86 -18.90 33.05 9.77
N GLY A 87 -17.69 33.35 10.27
CA GLY A 87 -16.48 32.62 9.90
C GLY A 87 -16.43 31.19 10.43
N THR A 88 -15.81 30.26 9.70
CA THR A 88 -15.57 28.91 10.22
C THR A 88 -14.40 28.95 11.22
N ALA A 89 -14.60 28.48 12.45
CA ALA A 89 -13.59 28.59 13.52
C ALA A 89 -12.44 27.55 13.38
N HIS A 90 -12.77 26.30 13.10
CA HIS A 90 -11.82 25.18 12.98
C HIS A 90 -12.04 24.43 11.65
N GLY A 91 -12.11 25.18 10.56
CA GLY A 91 -12.28 24.63 9.22
C GLY A 91 -10.96 24.21 8.56
N PRO A 92 -11.02 23.55 7.38
CA PRO A 92 -9.83 23.15 6.66
C PRO A 92 -8.96 24.36 6.26
N ARG A 93 -7.64 24.17 6.35
CA ARG A 93 -6.60 25.05 5.82
C ARG A 93 -5.77 24.27 4.80
N PRO A 94 -5.29 24.91 3.71
CA PRO A 94 -4.38 24.30 2.78
C PRO A 94 -3.12 23.84 3.50
N ARG A 95 -2.76 22.56 3.34
CA ARG A 95 -1.59 21.99 4.00
C ARG A 95 -1.02 20.81 3.21
N PRO A 96 0.30 20.59 3.26
CA PRO A 96 0.87 19.36 2.78
C PRO A 96 0.46 18.17 3.70
N TYR A 97 0.49 16.98 3.12
CA TYR A 97 0.18 15.71 3.79
C TYR A 97 1.36 14.75 3.79
N ASN A 98 2.51 15.16 3.26
CA ASN A 98 3.73 14.35 3.19
C ASN A 98 4.34 14.11 4.58
N PHE A 99 5.02 12.98 4.73
CA PHE A 99 5.83 12.68 5.91
C PHE A 99 7.08 11.87 5.53
N GLY A 100 8.14 12.04 6.33
CA GLY A 100 9.44 11.41 6.09
C GLY A 100 9.47 9.93 6.45
N MET A 101 10.37 9.18 5.79
CA MET A 101 10.72 7.80 6.10
C MET A 101 12.15 7.54 5.62
N THR A 102 12.93 6.73 6.34
CA THR A 102 14.35 6.53 6.00
C THR A 102 14.52 5.71 4.71
N LYS A 103 15.52 6.02 3.89
CA LYS A 103 15.81 5.30 2.62
C LYS A 103 15.91 3.77 2.83
N LYS A 104 16.55 3.36 3.93
CA LYS A 104 16.71 1.94 4.33
C LYS A 104 15.36 1.26 4.64
N ALA A 105 14.44 1.96 5.30
CA ALA A 105 13.11 1.42 5.59
C ALA A 105 12.24 1.33 4.33
N ILE A 106 12.34 2.28 3.39
CA ILE A 106 11.65 2.24 2.09
C ILE A 106 12.16 1.05 1.24
N GLN A 107 13.47 0.80 1.21
CA GLN A 107 14.04 -0.39 0.56
C GLN A 107 13.55 -1.69 1.21
N LEU A 108 13.49 -1.74 2.56
CA LEU A 108 12.94 -2.88 3.29
C LEU A 108 11.43 -3.09 3.00
N ALA A 109 10.66 -2.03 2.80
CA ALA A 109 9.25 -2.09 2.40
C ALA A 109 9.10 -2.74 1.00
N ARG A 110 9.88 -2.28 0.00
CA ARG A 110 9.89 -2.86 -1.35
C ARG A 110 10.25 -4.34 -1.34
N ARG A 111 11.34 -4.73 -0.65
CA ARG A 111 11.76 -6.15 -0.51
C ARG A 111 10.72 -7.00 0.22
N SER A 112 10.12 -6.47 1.30
CA SER A 112 9.06 -7.19 2.04
C SER A 112 7.85 -7.46 1.15
N ALA A 113 7.46 -6.52 0.28
CA ALA A 113 6.36 -6.70 -0.65
C ALA A 113 6.69 -7.69 -1.78
N LEU A 114 7.91 -7.65 -2.32
CA LEU A 114 8.39 -8.60 -3.34
C LEU A 114 8.49 -10.02 -2.79
N SER A 115 9.04 -10.19 -1.58
CA SER A 115 9.10 -11.49 -0.91
C SER A 115 7.70 -12.02 -0.58
N LEU A 116 6.79 -11.17 -0.08
CA LEU A 116 5.38 -11.54 0.12
C LEU A 116 4.75 -12.05 -1.18
N LYS A 117 5.01 -11.39 -2.32
CA LYS A 117 4.53 -11.83 -3.64
C LYS A 117 5.15 -13.15 -4.11
N ALA A 118 6.45 -13.36 -3.89
CA ALA A 118 7.09 -14.64 -4.18
C ALA A 118 6.49 -15.78 -3.32
N THR A 119 6.25 -15.56 -2.03
CA THR A 119 5.58 -16.54 -1.14
C THR A 119 4.08 -16.75 -1.42
N GLN A 120 3.51 -15.99 -2.36
CA GLN A 120 2.14 -16.13 -2.84
C GLN A 120 2.07 -16.60 -4.30
N GLU A 121 3.20 -17.03 -4.88
CA GLU A 121 3.34 -17.43 -6.30
C GLU A 121 2.90 -16.34 -7.31
N GLY A 122 2.73 -15.10 -6.84
CA GLY A 122 2.31 -13.94 -7.64
C GLY A 122 3.45 -13.28 -8.40
N VAL A 123 4.43 -14.06 -8.85
CA VAL A 123 5.63 -13.61 -9.57
C VAL A 123 5.88 -14.54 -10.75
N MET A 124 5.88 -13.98 -11.96
CA MET A 124 6.06 -14.72 -13.21
C MET A 124 7.11 -14.00 -14.07
N VAL A 125 7.95 -14.78 -14.76
CA VAL A 125 9.01 -14.27 -15.64
C VAL A 125 8.67 -14.61 -17.09
N VAL A 126 8.77 -13.62 -17.96
CA VAL A 126 8.53 -13.72 -19.41
C VAL A 126 9.82 -13.30 -20.13
N GLU A 127 10.07 -13.87 -21.31
CA GLU A 127 11.21 -13.44 -22.15
C GLU A 127 11.15 -11.95 -22.50
N ASN A 128 12.31 -11.37 -22.82
CA ASN A 128 12.37 -10.02 -23.37
C ASN A 128 11.72 -9.98 -24.77
N PHE A 129 10.51 -9.42 -24.87
CA PHE A 129 9.81 -9.14 -26.14
C PHE A 129 9.63 -7.62 -26.34
N ASP A 130 9.40 -7.20 -27.58
CA ASP A 130 8.90 -5.86 -27.92
C ASP A 130 7.91 -5.94 -29.10
N PHE A 131 7.11 -4.90 -29.32
CA PHE A 131 6.16 -4.80 -30.42
C PHE A 131 6.62 -3.76 -31.45
N GLU A 132 6.80 -4.17 -32.71
CA GLU A 132 7.12 -3.27 -33.83
C GLU A 132 6.09 -2.13 -33.99
N THR A 133 4.81 -2.43 -33.72
CA THR A 133 3.75 -1.43 -33.69
C THR A 133 2.94 -1.54 -32.39
N PRO A 134 2.67 -0.44 -31.67
CA PRO A 134 1.99 -0.48 -30.38
C PRO A 134 0.49 -0.81 -30.55
N ARG A 135 0.12 -2.06 -30.26
CA ARG A 135 -1.23 -2.60 -30.40
C ARG A 135 -1.76 -3.15 -29.08
N THR A 136 -2.90 -2.63 -28.64
CA THR A 136 -3.56 -3.04 -27.39
C THR A 136 -4.16 -4.46 -27.45
N LYS A 137 -4.58 -4.91 -28.63
CA LYS A 137 -5.11 -6.27 -28.85
C LYS A 137 -4.04 -7.33 -28.60
N ASP A 138 -2.86 -7.11 -29.18
CA ASP A 138 -1.74 -8.05 -29.17
C ASP A 138 -1.23 -8.24 -27.72
N MET A 139 -1.18 -7.15 -26.93
CA MET A 139 -0.95 -7.21 -25.48
C MET A 139 -2.08 -7.91 -24.71
N ALA A 140 -3.34 -7.73 -25.09
CA ALA A 140 -4.44 -8.46 -24.44
C ALA A 140 -4.36 -9.97 -24.71
N ILE A 141 -4.02 -10.38 -25.94
CA ILE A 141 -3.81 -11.77 -26.34
C ILE A 141 -2.64 -12.39 -25.53
N ALA A 142 -1.52 -11.68 -25.39
CA ALA A 142 -0.42 -12.12 -24.53
C ALA A 142 -0.89 -12.37 -23.07
N LEU A 143 -1.72 -11.49 -22.51
CA LEU A 143 -2.22 -11.64 -21.14
C LEU A 143 -3.27 -12.77 -20.98
N THR A 144 -4.06 -13.08 -22.01
CA THR A 144 -4.93 -14.27 -22.01
C THR A 144 -4.12 -15.55 -22.15
N ASN A 145 -3.10 -15.58 -23.02
CA ASN A 145 -2.19 -16.73 -23.19
C ASN A 145 -1.45 -17.08 -21.88
N LEU A 146 -1.08 -16.05 -21.11
CA LEU A 146 -0.42 -16.19 -19.81
C LEU A 146 -1.39 -16.49 -18.64
N GLY A 147 -2.70 -16.67 -18.91
CA GLY A 147 -3.69 -16.98 -17.87
C GLY A 147 -3.90 -15.85 -16.85
N LEU A 148 -3.64 -14.60 -17.24
CA LEU A 148 -3.71 -13.42 -16.35
C LEU A 148 -4.97 -12.57 -16.53
N GLU A 149 -5.93 -13.01 -17.34
CA GLU A 149 -7.17 -12.28 -17.59
C GLU A 149 -7.94 -11.97 -16.30
N GLY A 150 -8.54 -10.78 -16.23
CA GLY A 150 -9.31 -10.28 -15.08
C GLY A 150 -8.49 -9.88 -13.84
N LYS A 151 -7.22 -10.30 -13.74
CA LYS A 151 -6.33 -10.02 -12.59
C LYS A 151 -5.73 -8.62 -12.66
N LYS A 152 -5.25 -8.11 -11.53
CA LYS A 152 -4.42 -6.91 -11.47
C LYS A 152 -2.95 -7.24 -11.75
N ILE A 153 -2.37 -6.59 -12.74
CA ILE A 153 -1.05 -6.96 -13.28
C ILE A 153 -0.11 -5.76 -13.22
N LEU A 154 1.09 -5.96 -12.69
CA LEU A 154 2.21 -5.03 -12.83
C LEU A 154 3.27 -5.66 -13.75
N VAL A 155 3.37 -5.15 -14.97
CA VAL A 155 4.39 -5.52 -15.96
C VAL A 155 5.63 -4.65 -15.75
N LEU A 156 6.80 -5.28 -15.65
CA LEU A 156 8.09 -4.66 -15.34
C LEU A 156 9.10 -4.90 -16.46
N THR A 157 9.43 -3.84 -17.20
CA THR A 157 10.31 -3.87 -18.38
C THR A 157 11.77 -3.53 -18.03
N PRO A 158 12.76 -4.04 -18.78
CA PRO A 158 14.11 -3.45 -18.80
C PRO A 158 14.01 -2.05 -19.41
N GLY A 159 14.38 -1.03 -18.65
CA GLY A 159 14.26 0.37 -19.07
C GLY A 159 12.87 0.75 -19.63
N LYS A 160 12.87 1.73 -20.53
CA LYS A 160 11.67 2.40 -21.07
C LYS A 160 11.30 1.88 -22.47
N VAL A 161 10.64 0.72 -22.52
CA VAL A 161 10.08 0.16 -23.77
C VAL A 161 8.73 0.84 -24.09
N GLU A 162 8.73 1.78 -25.04
CA GLU A 162 7.57 2.64 -25.28
C GLU A 162 6.41 1.93 -26.01
N SER A 163 6.69 0.91 -26.83
CA SER A 163 5.65 0.12 -27.49
C SER A 163 4.82 -0.69 -26.49
N ILE A 164 5.46 -1.47 -25.61
CA ILE A 164 4.78 -2.19 -24.51
C ILE A 164 3.96 -1.23 -23.64
N TYR A 165 4.52 -0.08 -23.25
CA TYR A 165 3.80 0.92 -22.46
C TYR A 165 2.54 1.45 -23.18
N LYS A 166 2.64 1.77 -24.49
CA LYS A 166 1.50 2.23 -25.30
C LYS A 166 0.44 1.13 -25.50
N SER A 167 0.84 -0.13 -25.62
CA SER A 167 -0.07 -1.28 -25.74
C SER A 167 -0.77 -1.61 -24.42
N GLY A 168 -0.06 -1.55 -23.29
CA GLY A 168 -0.60 -1.92 -21.98
C GLY A 168 -1.47 -0.85 -21.31
N ARG A 169 -1.18 0.45 -21.50
CA ARG A 169 -1.81 1.57 -20.74
C ARG A 169 -3.34 1.70 -20.83
N ASN A 170 -3.98 1.02 -21.77
CA ASN A 170 -5.43 1.07 -21.98
C ASN A 170 -6.18 -0.13 -21.37
N LEU A 171 -5.47 -1.16 -20.92
CA LEU A 171 -6.09 -2.38 -20.40
C LEU A 171 -6.43 -2.19 -18.90
N PRO A 172 -7.68 -2.46 -18.47
CA PRO A 172 -8.06 -2.32 -17.07
C PRO A 172 -7.30 -3.31 -16.19
N GLY A 173 -6.92 -2.90 -14.98
CA GLY A 173 -6.14 -3.73 -14.05
C GLY A 173 -4.65 -3.88 -14.39
N VAL A 174 -4.26 -3.64 -15.65
CA VAL A 174 -2.86 -3.72 -16.11
C VAL A 174 -2.14 -2.38 -15.88
N ARG A 175 -0.89 -2.46 -15.46
CA ARG A 175 0.02 -1.31 -15.43
C ARG A 175 1.42 -1.72 -15.84
N VAL A 176 1.99 -0.99 -16.79
CA VAL A 176 3.39 -1.15 -17.23
C VAL A 176 4.24 -0.11 -16.50
N LEU A 177 5.35 -0.53 -15.89
CA LEU A 177 6.40 0.34 -15.36
C LEU A 177 7.78 -0.20 -15.78
N GLU A 178 8.75 0.70 -15.81
CA GLU A 178 10.17 0.32 -15.87
C GLU A 178 10.56 -0.32 -14.53
N SER A 179 11.40 -1.36 -14.53
CA SER A 179 11.74 -2.15 -13.33
C SER A 179 12.38 -1.33 -12.20
N ASN A 180 12.96 -0.19 -12.53
CA ASN A 180 13.56 0.78 -11.60
C ASN A 180 12.52 1.63 -10.84
N LYS A 181 11.28 1.71 -11.33
CA LYS A 181 10.23 2.65 -10.84
C LYS A 181 9.10 2.08 -9.94
N PRO A 182 8.91 0.77 -9.68
CA PRO A 182 7.75 0.29 -8.93
C PRO A 182 7.87 0.59 -7.43
N THR A 183 6.88 1.28 -6.88
CA THR A 183 6.78 1.58 -5.45
C THR A 183 6.12 0.42 -4.69
N THR A 184 6.28 0.38 -3.38
CA THR A 184 5.65 -0.63 -2.50
C THR A 184 4.13 -0.68 -2.66
N PHE A 185 3.47 0.47 -2.92
CA PHE A 185 2.04 0.52 -3.23
C PHE A 185 1.71 -0.18 -4.56
N ASP A 186 2.54 -0.01 -5.59
CA ASP A 186 2.28 -0.58 -6.91
C ASP A 186 2.44 -2.11 -6.89
N ILE A 187 3.47 -2.60 -6.20
CA ILE A 187 3.75 -4.02 -5.96
C ILE A 187 2.62 -4.68 -5.15
N MET A 188 2.10 -4.00 -4.11
CA MET A 188 1.00 -4.50 -3.29
C MET A 188 -0.39 -4.35 -3.94
N HIS A 189 -0.57 -3.43 -4.90
CA HIS A 189 -1.84 -3.25 -5.60
C HIS A 189 -2.03 -4.26 -6.75
N ALA A 190 -0.94 -4.74 -7.35
CA ALA A 190 -0.99 -5.87 -8.28
C ALA A 190 -1.35 -7.17 -7.55
N GLU A 191 -2.02 -8.08 -8.23
CA GLU A 191 -2.15 -9.48 -7.83
C GLU A 191 -0.92 -10.27 -8.31
N VAL A 192 -0.57 -10.13 -9.60
CA VAL A 192 0.58 -10.78 -10.24
C VAL A 192 1.60 -9.74 -10.73
N LEU A 193 2.88 -10.01 -10.46
CA LEU A 193 4.03 -9.30 -11.03
C LEU A 193 4.53 -10.06 -12.26
N VAL A 194 4.64 -9.38 -13.39
CA VAL A 194 5.17 -9.95 -14.65
C VAL A 194 6.48 -9.25 -14.97
N PHE A 195 7.59 -9.97 -14.80
CA PHE A 195 8.92 -9.50 -15.13
C PHE A 195 9.29 -9.91 -16.55
N LEU A 196 9.80 -8.98 -17.35
CA LEU A 196 10.66 -9.35 -18.48
C LEU A 196 12.05 -9.74 -17.94
N GLU A 197 12.72 -10.73 -18.54
CA GLU A 197 14.04 -11.25 -18.10
C GLU A 197 15.02 -10.15 -17.67
N GLY A 198 15.33 -9.17 -18.53
CA GLY A 198 16.27 -8.09 -18.21
C GLY A 198 15.74 -7.09 -17.16
N GLY A 199 14.42 -6.98 -17.02
CA GLY A 199 13.78 -6.17 -15.99
C GLY A 199 13.93 -6.79 -14.59
N LEU A 200 14.02 -8.13 -14.50
CA LEU A 200 14.32 -8.81 -13.25
C LEU A 200 15.76 -8.54 -12.79
N GLU A 201 16.73 -8.56 -13.72
CA GLU A 201 18.14 -8.23 -13.46
C GLU A 201 18.32 -6.79 -12.97
N GLU A 202 17.68 -5.81 -13.64
CA GLU A 202 17.66 -4.41 -13.21
C GLU A 202 17.14 -4.27 -11.77
N LEU A 203 16.00 -4.89 -11.44
CA LEU A 203 15.42 -4.81 -10.11
C LEU A 203 16.29 -5.51 -9.04
N GLN A 204 16.86 -6.67 -9.36
CA GLN A 204 17.78 -7.38 -8.46
C GLN A 204 19.01 -6.52 -8.19
N SER A 205 19.64 -5.93 -9.20
CA SER A 205 20.79 -5.02 -9.04
C SER A 205 20.47 -3.82 -8.14
N GLN A 206 19.29 -3.19 -8.29
CA GLN A 206 18.87 -2.08 -7.44
C GLN A 206 18.50 -2.47 -6.00
N LEU A 207 18.03 -3.70 -5.78
CA LEU A 207 17.52 -4.16 -4.50
C LEU A 207 18.39 -5.21 -3.82
N ALA A 208 19.53 -5.61 -4.37
CA ALA A 208 20.51 -6.42 -3.66
C ALA A 208 21.00 -5.72 -2.37
N VAL A 209 21.60 -6.49 -1.47
CA VAL A 209 22.46 -5.97 -0.40
C VAL A 209 23.81 -6.65 -0.58
N ASP A 210 24.90 -5.90 -0.43
CA ASP A 210 26.25 -6.48 -0.50
C ASP A 210 26.32 -7.69 0.47
N PRO A 211 26.70 -8.90 0.02
CA PRO A 211 26.57 -10.10 0.84
C PRO A 211 27.44 -10.03 2.12
N ALA A 212 28.55 -9.28 2.09
CA ALA A 212 29.33 -8.95 3.27
C ALA A 212 28.54 -8.12 4.31
N VAL A 213 27.74 -7.15 3.85
CA VAL A 213 26.88 -6.30 4.70
C VAL A 213 25.66 -7.07 5.23
N GLN A 214 25.25 -8.16 4.58
CA GLN A 214 24.25 -9.08 5.14
C GLN A 214 24.85 -9.96 6.24
N LYS A 215 25.93 -10.70 5.94
CA LYS A 215 26.61 -11.57 6.93
C LYS A 215 27.01 -10.79 8.18
N ALA A 216 27.53 -9.57 8.03
CA ALA A 216 27.88 -8.69 9.14
C ALA A 216 26.68 -8.09 9.91
N ARG A 217 25.43 -8.27 9.45
CA ARG A 217 24.21 -8.00 10.22
C ARG A 217 23.68 -9.26 10.88
N GLU A 218 23.74 -10.40 10.19
CA GLU A 218 23.29 -11.69 10.70
C GLU A 218 24.07 -12.10 11.96
N THR A 219 25.40 -11.95 11.96
CA THR A 219 26.23 -12.14 13.16
C THR A 219 25.84 -11.20 14.29
N ARG A 220 25.66 -9.90 14.02
CA ARG A 220 25.25 -8.91 15.03
C ARG A 220 23.85 -9.19 15.60
N VAL A 221 22.95 -9.76 14.80
CA VAL A 221 21.61 -10.15 15.22
C VAL A 221 21.65 -11.43 16.06
N SER A 222 22.40 -12.46 15.67
CA SER A 222 22.53 -13.69 16.46
C SER A 222 23.27 -13.44 17.78
N GLU A 223 24.32 -12.61 17.78
CA GLU A 223 24.97 -12.11 18.99
C GLU A 223 23.98 -11.37 19.92
N ALA A 224 23.15 -10.48 19.36
CA ALA A 224 22.17 -9.73 20.15
C ALA A 224 21.07 -10.65 20.71
N GLN A 225 20.60 -11.63 19.94
CA GLN A 225 19.65 -12.64 20.39
C GLN A 225 20.24 -13.51 21.51
N ALA A 226 21.48 -14.01 21.36
CA ALA A 226 22.18 -14.75 22.40
C ALA A 226 22.37 -13.93 23.69
N LYS A 227 22.71 -12.63 23.58
CA LYS A 227 22.81 -11.70 24.72
C LYS A 227 21.44 -11.48 25.40
N ILE A 228 20.36 -11.37 24.63
CA ILE A 228 18.98 -11.26 25.17
C ILE A 228 18.54 -12.56 25.87
N GLU A 229 18.81 -13.72 25.28
CA GLU A 229 18.49 -15.01 25.88
C GLU A 229 19.30 -15.29 27.14
N ALA A 230 20.60 -15.00 27.15
CA ALA A 230 21.44 -15.12 28.34
C ALA A 230 20.93 -14.20 29.46
N ALA A 231 20.56 -12.95 29.13
CA ALA A 231 19.94 -12.03 30.10
C ALA A 231 18.56 -12.50 30.58
N ALA A 232 17.77 -13.20 29.75
CA ALA A 232 16.50 -13.79 30.15
C ALA A 232 16.69 -15.01 31.07
N LYS A 233 17.62 -15.91 30.73
CA LYS A 233 18.01 -17.08 31.53
C LYS A 233 18.52 -16.63 32.91
N ALA A 234 19.48 -15.70 32.96
CA ALA A 234 19.99 -15.14 34.21
C ALA A 234 18.94 -14.41 35.05
N LYS A 235 17.94 -13.75 34.44
CA LYS A 235 16.79 -13.17 35.16
C LYS A 235 15.86 -14.25 35.72
N PHE A 236 15.62 -15.33 34.98
CA PHE A 236 14.80 -16.46 35.41
C PHE A 236 15.46 -17.22 36.57
N GLU A 237 16.76 -17.50 36.48
CA GLU A 237 17.56 -18.13 37.53
C GLU A 237 17.58 -17.28 38.82
N LYS A 238 17.81 -15.96 38.71
CA LYS A 238 17.72 -15.05 39.87
C LYS A 238 16.32 -15.04 40.50
N LYS A 239 15.25 -15.13 39.69
CA LYS A 239 13.86 -15.25 40.19
C LYS A 239 13.63 -16.60 40.89
N LEU A 240 14.17 -17.70 40.36
CA LEU A 240 14.07 -19.03 40.95
C LEU A 240 14.87 -19.15 42.27
N ALA A 241 16.07 -18.55 42.32
CA ALA A 241 16.88 -18.46 43.53
C ALA A 241 16.22 -17.59 44.62
N GLY A 242 15.58 -16.48 44.23
CA GLY A 242 14.75 -15.67 45.13
C GLY A 242 13.61 -16.49 45.73
N ALA A 243 12.85 -17.23 44.91
CA ALA A 243 11.78 -18.10 45.36
C ALA A 243 12.26 -19.20 46.33
N LYS A 244 13.41 -19.81 46.08
CA LYS A 244 14.03 -20.79 47.00
C LYS A 244 14.43 -20.16 48.34
N LYS A 245 14.97 -18.93 48.37
CA LYS A 245 15.28 -18.23 49.63
C LYS A 245 14.03 -17.93 50.46
N THR A 246 12.91 -17.53 49.83
CA THR A 246 11.64 -17.30 50.53
C THR A 246 10.94 -18.57 51.02
N ALA A 247 11.32 -19.75 50.50
CA ALA A 247 10.87 -21.04 51.05
C ALA A 247 11.70 -21.46 52.27
N ALA A 248 13.02 -21.27 52.22
CA ALA A 248 13.92 -21.59 53.33
C ALA A 248 13.69 -20.74 54.59
N SER A 249 13.18 -19.51 54.45
CA SER A 249 12.90 -18.61 55.59
C SER A 249 11.59 -18.90 56.33
N LYS A 250 11.01 -20.12 56.20
CA LYS A 250 9.78 -20.55 56.92
C LYS A 250 9.97 -21.76 57.83
N SER A 251 11.19 -22.27 57.98
CA SER A 251 11.51 -23.43 58.84
C SER A 251 12.42 -23.06 60.02
N ALA A 252 12.03 -22.04 60.80
CA ALA A 252 12.66 -21.69 62.07
C ALA A 252 11.62 -21.09 63.05
N SER A 253 11.80 -21.43 64.34
CA SER A 253 11.12 -20.92 65.56
C SER A 253 9.58 -20.86 65.65
N LYS A 254 9.05 -21.63 66.62
CA LYS A 254 7.82 -21.37 67.39
C LYS A 254 8.13 -21.71 68.85
N PRO A 255 7.96 -20.78 69.81
CA PRO A 255 6.86 -20.84 70.79
C PRO A 255 6.00 -19.55 70.69
N ALA A 256 4.67 -19.55 70.85
CA ALA A 256 3.84 -19.92 71.99
C ALA A 256 3.94 -18.95 73.19
N THR A 257 2.91 -18.11 73.34
CA THR A 257 2.04 -17.98 74.54
C THR A 257 0.61 -17.61 74.09
N LYS A 258 -0.37 -17.45 75.00
CA LYS A 258 -1.83 -17.46 74.72
C LYS A 258 -2.57 -16.18 75.17
N SER A 259 -3.53 -15.73 74.36
CA SER A 259 -4.79 -15.06 74.77
C SER A 259 -5.77 -15.01 73.56
N THR A 260 -6.71 -15.96 73.42
CA THR A 260 -8.10 -16.01 73.96
C THR A 260 -9.15 -15.17 73.20
N VAL A 261 -9.92 -15.87 72.32
CA VAL A 261 -11.39 -15.75 71.98
C VAL A 261 -12.04 -14.35 71.90
N LYS A 262 -12.88 -14.01 70.91
CA LYS A 262 -13.78 -14.79 70.02
C LYS A 262 -13.59 -14.36 68.54
N LYS A 263 -13.59 -15.26 67.55
CA LYS A 263 -14.73 -16.04 67.00
C LYS A 263 -15.88 -15.16 66.49
N ASP A 264 -15.98 -15.05 65.17
CA ASP A 264 -17.12 -15.62 64.43
C ASP A 264 -16.58 -16.31 63.15
N GLU A 265 -17.03 -17.53 62.89
CA GLU A 265 -16.70 -18.34 61.71
C GLU A 265 -18.00 -18.94 61.15
N THR A 266 -18.23 -18.81 59.84
CA THR A 266 -18.92 -19.79 58.97
C THR A 266 -19.04 -19.20 57.56
N THR A 267 -18.78 -19.88 56.45
CA THR A 267 -18.02 -21.11 56.15
C THR A 267 -17.62 -20.94 54.67
N VAL A 268 -16.34 -21.01 54.28
CA VAL A 268 -15.56 -22.25 54.01
C VAL A 268 -16.25 -23.17 52.97
N ALA A 269 -15.62 -23.63 51.88
CA ALA A 269 -14.56 -23.14 50.97
C ALA A 269 -14.27 -24.26 49.92
N THR A 270 -13.40 -23.99 48.94
CA THR A 270 -12.56 -25.01 48.22
C THR A 270 -13.31 -26.07 47.39
N THR A 271 -12.70 -26.86 46.49
CA THR A 271 -11.34 -26.98 45.89
C THR A 271 -11.55 -27.38 44.42
N ALA A 272 -10.86 -26.85 43.39
CA ALA A 272 -9.44 -27.00 43.00
C ALA A 272 -9.03 -28.40 42.48
N THR A 273 -7.91 -28.48 41.73
CA THR A 273 -7.23 -29.71 41.19
C THR A 273 -8.01 -30.52 40.12
N THR A 274 -7.45 -31.04 39.01
CA THR A 274 -6.14 -30.84 38.32
C THR A 274 -6.14 -31.46 36.90
N LYS A 275 -5.23 -30.97 36.02
CA LYS A 275 -4.64 -31.66 34.84
C LYS A 275 -5.61 -32.12 33.71
N ALA A 276 -5.13 -32.56 32.53
CA ALA A 276 -4.08 -32.03 31.64
C ALA A 276 -4.06 -32.83 30.31
N THR A 277 -3.55 -32.19 29.25
CA THR A 277 -2.87 -32.82 28.09
C THR A 277 -3.72 -33.49 26.97
N ALA A 278 -3.44 -32.98 25.75
CA ALA A 278 -3.44 -33.65 24.43
C ALA A 278 -4.71 -33.77 23.55
N GLU A 279 -4.34 -33.80 22.25
CA GLU A 279 -4.99 -34.33 21.06
C GLU A 279 -6.19 -33.63 20.37
N LYS A 280 -5.99 -33.46 19.05
CA LYS A 280 -6.87 -33.01 17.97
C LYS A 280 -6.42 -33.85 16.76
N PRO A 281 -7.32 -34.55 16.04
CA PRO A 281 -7.57 -34.17 14.63
C PRO A 281 -9.01 -34.46 14.12
N ALA A 282 -9.25 -34.05 12.87
CA ALA A 282 -10.43 -34.26 12.00
C ALA A 282 -11.78 -33.64 12.47
N GLU A 283 -12.65 -32.99 11.67
CA GLU A 283 -12.84 -32.84 10.21
C GLU A 283 -13.81 -33.85 9.54
N VAL A 284 -15.08 -33.43 9.37
CA VAL A 284 -16.05 -33.92 8.37
C VAL A 284 -16.97 -32.74 7.99
N GLU A 285 -17.48 -32.68 6.76
CA GLU A 285 -18.28 -31.59 6.20
C GLU A 285 -19.82 -31.82 6.18
N GLU A 286 -20.52 -30.79 5.67
CA GLU A 286 -21.69 -30.86 4.78
C GLU A 286 -23.17 -30.94 5.29
N LYS A 287 -23.70 -29.76 5.69
CA LYS A 287 -24.83 -29.05 5.01
C LYS A 287 -26.26 -29.68 5.02
N PRO A 288 -27.34 -29.06 4.46
CA PRO A 288 -28.47 -28.65 5.31
C PRO A 288 -29.89 -29.09 4.85
N LYS A 289 -30.93 -28.81 5.66
CA LYS A 289 -32.35 -28.92 5.22
C LYS A 289 -33.37 -27.99 5.91
N ALA A 290 -34.17 -27.34 5.05
CA ALA A 290 -35.60 -26.95 5.18
C ALA A 290 -36.19 -26.18 6.40
N ALA A 291 -36.59 -24.93 6.10
CA ALA A 291 -37.70 -24.07 6.57
C ALA A 291 -38.71 -24.49 7.70
N PRO A 292 -39.23 -23.50 8.49
CA PRO A 292 -40.21 -23.71 9.58
C PRO A 292 -41.71 -23.63 9.17
N LYS A 293 -42.62 -23.96 10.12
CA LYS A 293 -44.09 -23.90 9.97
C LYS A 293 -44.75 -22.68 10.68
N LYS A 294 -46.04 -22.47 10.36
CA LYS A 294 -46.91 -21.33 10.71
C LYS A 294 -47.40 -21.29 12.17
N ALA A 295 -47.88 -20.11 12.61
CA ALA A 295 -48.90 -19.94 13.65
C ALA A 295 -49.92 -18.83 13.30
N ALA A 296 -51.08 -18.83 13.96
CA ALA A 296 -52.25 -17.95 13.78
C ALA A 296 -51.94 -16.43 13.90
N ALA A 297 -52.58 -15.46 13.24
CA ALA A 297 -53.97 -15.25 12.76
C ALA A 297 -54.92 -14.59 13.80
N LYS A 298 -55.36 -13.35 13.51
CA LYS A 298 -56.62 -12.75 13.99
C LYS A 298 -57.12 -11.65 13.03
N THR A 299 -58.38 -11.26 13.16
CA THR A 299 -59.20 -10.59 12.13
C THR A 299 -59.68 -9.19 12.50
N THR A 300 -59.77 -8.28 11.52
CA THR A 300 -60.87 -7.31 11.34
C THR A 300 -60.91 -6.86 9.89
N ALA A 301 -62.08 -6.45 9.37
CA ALA A 301 -62.29 -6.13 7.94
C ALA A 301 -62.84 -4.72 7.72
N LYS A 302 -62.56 -4.11 6.56
CA LYS A 302 -63.35 -2.99 6.01
C LYS A 302 -63.34 -2.96 4.47
N LYS A 303 -64.53 -2.80 3.89
CA LYS A 303 -64.86 -2.42 2.49
C LYS A 303 -64.07 -1.16 2.04
N THR A 304 -63.82 -0.84 0.77
CA THR A 304 -64.24 -1.37 -0.57
C THR A 304 -62.98 -1.73 -1.42
N THR A 305 -62.88 -1.87 -2.77
CA THR A 305 -63.75 -1.65 -3.97
C THR A 305 -63.29 -2.57 -5.14
N ALA A 306 -63.99 -2.54 -6.29
CA ALA A 306 -63.52 -3.03 -7.60
C ALA A 306 -62.72 -1.92 -8.34
N THR A 307 -62.03 -2.08 -9.50
CA THR A 307 -62.20 -2.96 -10.69
C THR A 307 -60.87 -3.51 -11.22
N LYS A 308 -60.78 -4.72 -11.83
CA LYS A 308 -60.84 -5.04 -13.30
C LYS A 308 -60.11 -4.01 -14.20
N SER A 309 -59.33 -4.38 -15.23
CA SER A 309 -59.19 -5.64 -16.03
C SER A 309 -57.73 -5.80 -16.53
N THR A 310 -57.11 -6.97 -16.78
CA THR A 310 -57.25 -7.93 -17.92
C THR A 310 -57.43 -7.28 -19.32
N THR A 311 -56.75 -7.67 -20.41
CA THR A 311 -55.74 -8.74 -20.64
C THR A 311 -54.55 -8.19 -21.49
N THR A 312 -53.86 -8.76 -22.50
CA THR A 312 -53.98 -9.99 -23.33
C THR A 312 -52.59 -10.56 -23.71
N LYS A 313 -52.22 -10.72 -25.01
CA LYS A 313 -50.99 -11.37 -25.52
C LYS A 313 -50.82 -11.09 -27.04
N ALA A 314 -49.60 -11.31 -27.57
CA ALA A 314 -49.29 -11.66 -28.99
C ALA A 314 -49.53 -10.59 -30.11
N SER A 315 -48.84 -10.59 -31.26
CA SER A 315 -47.57 -11.23 -31.68
C SER A 315 -47.00 -10.71 -33.03
N THR A 316 -45.69 -10.96 -33.26
CA THR A 316 -45.02 -11.30 -34.54
C THR A 316 -44.93 -10.35 -35.77
N THR A 317 -43.69 -9.90 -36.04
CA THR A 317 -42.89 -10.06 -37.30
C THR A 317 -42.84 -9.00 -38.45
N LYS A 318 -41.66 -9.03 -39.12
CA LYS A 318 -41.28 -8.60 -40.49
C LYS A 318 -40.95 -7.12 -40.84
N LYS A 319 -39.66 -6.78 -40.60
CA LYS A 319 -38.64 -6.52 -41.65
C LYS A 319 -39.00 -5.60 -42.85
N ALA A 320 -38.56 -4.34 -42.82
CA ALA A 320 -38.20 -3.57 -44.04
C ALA A 320 -37.20 -2.41 -43.75
N ALA A 321 -36.23 -2.24 -44.66
CA ALA A 321 -35.35 -1.07 -44.88
C ALA A 321 -34.83 -1.23 -46.33
N PRO A 322 -34.56 -0.16 -47.14
CA PRO A 322 -33.42 0.74 -46.91
C PRO A 322 -33.52 2.16 -47.53
N LYS A 323 -32.37 2.86 -47.63
CA LYS A 323 -32.06 4.08 -48.44
C LYS A 323 -32.66 5.43 -48.00
N LYS A 324 -32.14 6.60 -48.43
CA LYS A 324 -30.73 7.11 -48.54
C LYS A 324 -30.74 8.54 -49.13
N THR A 325 -30.34 9.55 -48.36
CA THR A 325 -29.80 10.85 -48.83
C THR A 325 -28.86 11.36 -47.72
N ALA A 326 -27.59 11.75 -47.90
CA ALA A 326 -26.82 12.27 -49.03
C ALA A 326 -26.94 13.79 -49.25
N ALA A 327 -26.10 14.55 -48.53
CA ALA A 327 -25.66 15.90 -48.85
C ALA A 327 -24.14 15.97 -48.63
N LYS A 328 -23.41 16.73 -49.45
CA LYS A 328 -21.94 16.75 -49.52
C LYS A 328 -21.47 18.13 -49.97
N SER A 329 -20.58 18.78 -49.21
CA SER A 329 -19.97 20.07 -49.57
C SER A 329 -18.45 19.99 -49.54
N THR A 330 -17.82 20.15 -50.70
CA THR A 330 -16.37 20.30 -50.91
C THR A 330 -15.94 21.74 -50.60
N ALA A 331 -14.98 21.97 -49.69
CA ALA A 331 -13.53 21.88 -49.88
C ALA A 331 -12.89 23.11 -50.55
N THR A 332 -11.92 23.71 -49.86
CA THR A 332 -10.89 24.59 -50.43
C THR A 332 -9.52 24.17 -49.88
N LYS A 333 -8.46 24.45 -50.65
CA LYS A 333 -7.09 23.99 -50.41
C LYS A 333 -6.13 25.13 -50.71
N SER A 334 -5.27 25.48 -49.77
CA SER A 334 -4.18 26.44 -49.98
C SER A 334 -2.85 25.83 -49.57
N THR A 335 -1.80 26.18 -50.30
CA THR A 335 -0.43 25.64 -50.20
C THR A 335 0.58 26.77 -50.41
N ALA A 336 1.85 26.48 -50.11
CA ALA A 336 3.01 27.40 -50.14
C ALA A 336 3.12 28.29 -48.86
N THR A 337 4.32 28.74 -48.46
CA THR A 337 5.64 28.67 -49.14
C THR A 337 6.79 28.32 -48.20
N LYS A 338 7.92 27.92 -48.79
CA LYS A 338 9.20 27.52 -48.18
C LYS A 338 10.16 28.71 -48.11
N SER A 339 10.94 28.86 -47.05
CA SER A 339 12.09 29.79 -47.00
C SER A 339 13.31 29.13 -46.33
N THR A 340 14.50 29.28 -46.94
CA THR A 340 15.74 28.62 -46.52
C THR A 340 16.97 29.46 -46.85
N ALA A 341 17.70 29.93 -45.82
CA ALA A 341 19.06 30.45 -45.91
C ALA A 341 19.71 30.49 -44.50
N ALA A 342 21.02 30.54 -44.28
CA ALA A 342 22.20 29.80 -44.81
C ALA A 342 23.50 30.60 -44.51
N LYS A 343 24.64 29.92 -44.27
CA LYS A 343 26.00 30.48 -43.98
C LYS A 343 26.12 31.29 -42.67
N LYS A 344 27.27 31.41 -41.96
CA LYS A 344 28.68 30.93 -42.06
C LYS A 344 29.07 30.29 -40.69
N SER A 345 29.98 29.34 -40.46
CA SER A 345 31.23 28.82 -41.08
C SER A 345 32.55 29.54 -40.73
N ALA A 346 33.21 29.15 -39.62
CA ALA A 346 34.64 29.31 -39.23
C ALA A 346 34.79 29.02 -37.70
N ALA A 347 35.93 28.63 -37.09
CA ALA A 347 37.15 27.91 -37.53
C ALA A 347 37.89 27.36 -36.27
N LYS A 348 38.92 26.50 -36.43
CA LYS A 348 39.77 25.93 -35.35
C LYS A 348 41.26 26.12 -35.71
N PRO A 349 42.11 26.61 -34.80
CA PRO A 349 43.18 25.81 -34.17
C PRO A 349 43.15 25.98 -32.62
N ALA A 350 43.65 25.11 -31.73
CA ALA A 350 44.74 24.12 -31.71
C ALA A 350 46.10 24.65 -31.15
N ALA A 351 46.35 24.29 -29.88
CA ALA A 351 47.63 24.03 -29.20
C ALA A 351 48.72 25.11 -29.03
N LYS A 352 49.20 25.26 -27.79
CA LYS A 352 50.64 25.36 -27.49
C LYS A 352 50.98 24.77 -26.10
N LYS A 353 52.19 24.18 -25.99
CA LYS A 353 52.85 23.78 -24.73
C LYS A 353 53.39 25.07 -24.03
N THR A 354 53.75 25.12 -22.76
CA THR A 354 54.96 24.47 -22.17
C THR A 354 54.96 24.41 -20.63
N THR A 355 55.85 23.56 -20.11
CA THR A 355 56.18 23.32 -18.70
C THR A 355 57.09 24.37 -18.07
N LYS A 356 56.97 24.62 -16.74
CA LYS A 356 58.16 24.55 -15.86
C LYS A 356 57.86 24.34 -14.37
N THR A 357 58.76 23.58 -13.74
CA THR A 357 59.09 23.47 -12.31
C THR A 357 59.63 24.81 -11.74
N THR A 358 59.84 25.08 -10.43
CA THR A 358 59.93 24.27 -9.18
C THR A 358 59.96 25.23 -7.97
N LYS A 359 59.49 24.82 -6.77
CA LYS A 359 60.23 25.01 -5.50
C LYS A 359 59.67 24.22 -4.31
N LYS A 360 60.54 23.97 -3.31
CA LYS A 360 60.22 23.61 -1.91
C LYS A 360 59.88 24.91 -1.11
N ASP A 361 59.54 24.98 0.18
CA ASP A 361 59.97 24.25 1.40
C ASP A 361 58.88 24.27 2.52
N SER A 362 59.19 23.69 3.69
CA SER A 362 58.66 23.91 5.07
C SER A 362 57.28 24.58 5.29
N GLY A 363 56.38 24.12 6.16
CA GLY A 363 56.46 23.04 7.16
C GLY A 363 56.97 23.51 8.54
N GLU A 364 56.10 24.08 9.36
CA GLU A 364 56.25 24.20 10.83
C GLU A 364 54.88 24.34 11.54
N ASP A 365 54.89 24.36 12.89
CA ASP A 365 53.77 24.03 13.79
C ASP A 365 53.15 25.22 14.56
N LYS A 366 51.94 24.98 15.12
CA LYS A 366 51.15 25.83 16.05
C LYS A 366 50.55 27.11 15.41
N SER A 367 49.37 27.57 15.81
CA SER A 367 48.60 27.34 17.07
C SER A 367 47.10 27.16 16.85
#